data_AF-A0A7Y5CWD8-F1
#
_entry.id   AF-A0A7Y5CWD8-F1
#
_cell.length_a   1.000
_cell.length_b   1.000
_cell.length_c   1.000
_cell.angle_alpha   90.00
_cell.angle_beta   90.00
_cell.angle_gamma   90.00
#
_symmetry.space_group_name_H-M   'P 1'
#
loop_
_entity.id
_entity.type
_entity.pdbx_description
1 polymer ?
#
loop_
_entity_poly.entity_id
_entity_poly.type
_entity_poly.pdbx_seq_one_letter_code
_entity_poly.pdbx_strand_id
1 'polypeptide(L)'
;MKAISVTADNRPVVFCTATNSLIDYLHKNETEADAFKRLASYGTALTILTADAAMERYENTFKTEPKEITEAKFMEMLCILPPSDWRNDGTAESFKMCERQAGFVTAIYVHLEKRFFEFYDDIRTPHAECCKRVRQSPAYALPRKSDEPDAERQP
;
A
#
# COMPACT_ATOMS: atom_id res chain seq x y z
N MET A 1 -7.21 13.86 17.02
CA MET A 1 -6.61 12.57 17.49
C MET A 1 -5.11 12.69 17.35
N LYS A 2 -4.36 12.59 18.46
CA LYS A 2 -2.89 12.50 18.41
C LYS A 2 -2.54 11.11 17.90
N ALA A 3 -1.69 11.03 16.89
CA ALA A 3 -1.08 9.78 16.48
C ALA A 3 -0.42 9.15 17.71
N ILE A 4 -0.82 7.93 18.03
CA ILE A 4 -0.13 7.11 19.02
C ILE A 4 1.20 6.78 18.34
N SER A 5 2.25 7.54 18.71
CA SER A 5 3.64 7.17 18.47
C SER A 5 3.85 5.81 19.11
N VAL A 6 3.70 4.75 18.33
CA VAL A 6 4.21 3.43 18.70
C VAL A 6 5.70 3.63 18.95
N THR A 7 6.08 3.52 20.21
CA THR A 7 7.43 3.63 20.78
C THR A 7 8.51 3.31 19.76
N ALA A 8 9.39 4.24 19.41
CA ALA A 8 10.42 3.94 18.44
C ALA A 8 11.72 4.62 18.84
N ASP A 9 12.52 3.84 19.56
CA ASP A 9 13.95 3.89 19.49
C ASP A 9 14.46 4.52 18.17
N ASN A 10 14.91 5.78 18.20
CA ASN A 10 15.36 6.53 17.02
C ASN A 10 16.73 6.07 16.51
N ARG A 11 17.13 4.85 16.89
CA ARG A 11 18.35 4.22 16.40
C ARG A 11 18.20 3.98 14.90
N PRO A 12 19.24 4.31 14.12
CA PRO A 12 19.29 3.90 12.73
C PRO A 12 19.18 2.38 12.61
N VAL A 13 18.77 1.92 11.44
CA VAL A 13 18.59 0.51 11.12
C VAL A 13 19.50 0.12 9.98
N VAL A 14 19.98 -1.12 10.05
CA VAL A 14 20.67 -1.77 8.95
C VAL A 14 19.59 -2.33 8.02
N PHE A 15 19.56 -1.81 6.79
CA PHE A 15 18.60 -2.16 5.77
C PHE A 15 19.28 -2.88 4.61
N CYS A 16 18.71 -3.99 4.16
CA CYS A 16 19.18 -4.70 2.97
C CYS A 16 18.43 -4.20 1.75
N THR A 17 19.15 -3.54 0.85
CA THR A 17 18.58 -2.97 -0.39
C THR A 17 18.26 -4.02 -1.46
N ALA A 18 18.86 -5.20 -1.40
CA ALA A 18 18.58 -6.29 -2.33
C ALA A 18 17.22 -6.95 -2.07
N THR A 19 16.85 -7.11 -0.79
CA THR A 19 15.60 -7.75 -0.37
C THR A 19 14.54 -6.76 0.11
N ASN A 20 14.88 -5.45 0.13
CA ASN A 20 14.07 -4.39 0.73
C ASN A 20 13.62 -4.68 2.17
N SER A 21 14.49 -5.28 2.98
CA SER A 21 14.15 -5.70 4.34
C SER A 21 14.94 -4.96 5.40
N LEU A 22 14.27 -4.59 6.48
CA LEU A 22 14.89 -4.13 7.71
C LEU A 22 15.51 -5.34 8.42
N ILE A 23 16.82 -5.33 8.63
CA ILE A 23 17.55 -6.47 9.18
C ILE A 23 17.63 -6.37 10.69
N ASP A 24 18.14 -5.24 11.20
CA ASP A 24 18.34 -5.01 12.63
C ASP A 24 18.57 -3.51 12.89
N TYR A 25 18.60 -3.12 14.17
CA TYR A 25 19.01 -1.79 14.59
C TYR A 25 20.53 -1.68 14.67
N LEU A 26 21.06 -0.48 14.41
CA LEU A 26 22.43 -0.13 14.75
C LEU A 26 22.56 -0.09 16.28
N HIS A 27 23.53 -0.82 16.83
CA HIS A 27 23.75 -0.82 18.27
C HIS A 27 24.44 0.47 18.74
N LYS A 28 24.17 0.91 19.98
CA LYS A 28 24.58 2.25 20.47
C LYS A 28 26.09 2.53 20.40
N ASN A 29 26.93 1.50 20.49
CA ASN A 29 28.39 1.62 20.51
C ASN A 29 29.03 0.95 19.29
N GLU A 30 28.26 0.74 18.23
CA GLU A 30 28.69 0.02 17.03
C GLU A 30 28.84 1.02 15.88
N THR A 31 29.93 0.89 15.12
CA THR A 31 30.09 1.64 13.86
C THR A 31 29.32 0.95 12.73
N GLU A 32 29.05 1.67 11.63
CA GLU A 32 28.39 1.06 10.46
C GLU A 32 29.18 -0.14 9.92
N ALA A 33 30.51 -0.04 9.91
CA ALA A 33 31.40 -1.11 9.47
C ALA A 33 31.31 -2.34 10.37
N ASP A 34 31.16 -2.16 11.69
CA ASP A 34 30.98 -3.26 12.63
C ASP A 34 29.61 -3.92 12.44
N ALA A 35 28.55 -3.12 12.23
CA ALA A 35 27.21 -3.62 11.93
C ALA A 35 27.18 -4.44 10.63
N PHE A 36 27.86 -3.98 9.57
CA PHE A 36 27.95 -4.71 8.31
C PHE A 36 28.77 -6.01 8.44
N LYS A 37 29.83 -6.03 9.25
CA LYS A 37 30.56 -7.27 9.54
C LYS A 37 29.68 -8.26 10.30
N ARG A 38 28.96 -7.79 11.33
CA ARG A 38 28.04 -8.61 12.13
C ARG A 38 26.92 -9.21 11.28
N LEU A 39 26.42 -8.44 10.31
CA LEU A 39 25.28 -8.82 9.46
C LEU A 39 25.71 -9.29 8.07
N ALA A 40 26.99 -9.67 7.88
CA ALA A 40 27.53 -10.07 6.58
C ALA A 40 26.80 -11.26 5.94
N SER A 41 26.10 -12.09 6.73
CA SER A 41 25.26 -13.18 6.22
C SER A 41 24.06 -12.71 5.38
N TYR A 42 23.64 -11.44 5.51
CA TYR A 42 22.58 -10.84 4.70
C TYR A 42 23.09 -10.25 3.37
N GLY A 43 24.39 -10.42 3.09
CA GLY A 43 25.03 -9.97 1.86
C GLY A 43 25.68 -8.60 1.99
N THR A 44 26.13 -8.05 0.86
CA THR A 44 26.87 -6.78 0.79
C THR A 44 25.98 -5.57 0.52
N ALA A 45 24.70 -5.78 0.21
CA ALA A 45 23.75 -4.72 -0.16
C ALA A 45 23.15 -4.00 1.06
N LEU A 46 23.94 -3.85 2.13
CA LEU A 46 23.53 -3.26 3.40
C LEU A 46 23.80 -1.76 3.41
N THR A 47 22.87 -1.00 3.98
CA THR A 47 22.98 0.44 4.22
C THR A 47 22.38 0.80 5.57
N ILE A 48 22.77 1.95 6.13
CA ILE A 48 22.11 2.51 7.29
C ILE A 48 21.02 3.48 6.85
N LEU A 49 19.84 3.36 7.44
CA LEU A 49 18.71 4.28 7.26
C LEU A 49 18.14 4.67 8.62
N THR A 50 17.32 5.72 8.68
CA THR A 50 16.43 5.90 9.83
C THR A 50 15.35 4.82 9.82
N ALA A 51 14.77 4.50 10.97
CA ALA A 51 13.67 3.53 11.04
C ALA A 51 12.50 3.92 10.12
N ASP A 52 12.13 5.21 10.10
CA ASP A 52 11.07 5.74 9.25
C ASP A 52 11.39 5.58 7.76
N ALA A 53 12.61 5.91 7.32
CA ALA A 53 13.01 5.78 5.92
C ALA A 53 13.09 4.31 5.47
N ALA A 54 13.51 3.41 6.36
CA ALA A 54 13.51 1.97 6.09
C ALA A 54 12.08 1.41 5.97
N MET A 55 11.18 1.82 6.88
CA MET A 55 9.78 1.42 6.83
C MET A 55 9.08 1.95 5.59
N GLU A 56 9.27 3.23 5.24
CA GLU A 56 8.71 3.81 4.03
C GLU A 56 9.21 3.06 2.78
N ARG A 57 10.50 2.74 2.72
CA ARG A 57 11.07 1.96 1.61
C ARG A 57 10.48 0.56 1.52
N TYR A 58 10.31 -0.13 2.65
CA TYR A 58 9.67 -1.44 2.72
C TYR A 58 8.21 -1.37 2.29
N GLU A 59 7.43 -0.44 2.84
CA GLU A 59 6.01 -0.26 2.51
C GLU A 59 5.81 0.06 1.02
N ASN A 60 6.68 0.88 0.42
CA ASN A 60 6.60 1.21 -1.00
C ASN A 60 6.73 -0.01 -1.93
N THR A 61 7.31 -1.13 -1.49
CA THR A 61 7.34 -2.36 -2.32
C THR A 61 6.00 -3.08 -2.40
N PHE A 62 5.04 -2.75 -1.52
CA PHE A 62 3.71 -3.35 -1.49
C PHE A 62 2.65 -2.46 -2.12
N LYS A 63 2.98 -1.21 -2.45
CA LYS A 63 2.05 -0.30 -3.12
C LYS A 63 1.85 -0.74 -4.56
N THR A 64 0.61 -0.67 -5.03
CA THR A 64 0.27 -1.06 -6.41
C THR A 64 -0.38 0.09 -7.16
N GLU A 65 -0.36 -0.02 -8.49
CA GLU A 65 -1.21 0.81 -9.34
C GLU A 65 -2.68 0.41 -9.19
N PRO A 66 -3.64 1.36 -9.33
CA PRO A 66 -5.05 1.04 -9.44
C PRO A 66 -5.34 0.05 -10.57
N LYS A 67 -6.11 -0.97 -10.22
CA LYS A 67 -6.61 -1.99 -11.14
C LYS A 67 -8.13 -1.99 -11.10
N GLU A 68 -8.76 -2.03 -12.27
CA GLU A 68 -10.21 -2.14 -12.37
C GLU A 68 -10.68 -3.56 -11.98
N ILE A 69 -11.69 -3.60 -11.12
CA ILE A 69 -12.35 -4.80 -10.61
C ILE A 69 -13.85 -4.76 -10.95
N THR A 70 -14.56 -5.86 -10.72
CA THR A 70 -16.01 -5.93 -10.88
C THR A 70 -16.75 -5.35 -9.67
N GLU A 71 -17.99 -4.91 -9.86
CA GLU A 71 -18.91 -4.56 -8.75
C GLU A 71 -19.05 -5.69 -7.73
N ALA A 72 -19.19 -6.94 -8.19
CA ALA A 72 -19.32 -8.11 -7.32
C ALA A 72 -18.12 -8.23 -6.36
N LYS A 73 -16.89 -8.07 -6.87
CA LYS A 73 -15.67 -8.06 -6.05
C LYS A 73 -15.64 -6.90 -5.05
N PHE A 74 -16.06 -5.70 -5.47
CA PHE A 74 -16.12 -4.56 -4.57
C PHE A 74 -17.08 -4.82 -3.41
N MET A 75 -18.29 -5.31 -3.70
CA MET A 75 -19.31 -5.63 -2.70
C MET A 75 -18.89 -6.78 -1.78
N GLU A 76 -18.25 -7.82 -2.33
CA GLU A 76 -17.67 -8.91 -1.54
C GLU A 76 -16.70 -8.36 -0.48
N MET A 77 -15.75 -7.53 -0.91
CA MET A 77 -14.73 -6.98 -0.01
C MET A 77 -15.28 -5.95 0.97
N LEU A 78 -16.34 -5.22 0.61
CA LEU A 78 -17.05 -4.32 1.52
C LEU A 78 -17.75 -5.10 2.64
N CYS A 79 -18.20 -6.33 2.37
CA CYS A 79 -18.97 -7.14 3.31
C CYS A 79 -18.15 -8.21 4.05
N ILE A 80 -16.92 -8.52 3.62
CA ILE A 80 -16.11 -9.59 4.22
C ILE A 80 -15.63 -9.23 5.64
N LEU A 81 -15.26 -7.97 5.86
CA LEU A 81 -14.82 -7.42 7.14
C LEU A 81 -15.30 -5.97 7.25
N PRO A 82 -15.52 -5.44 8.47
CA PRO A 82 -15.90 -4.04 8.64
C PRO A 82 -14.89 -3.10 7.95
N PRO A 83 -15.35 -2.22 7.05
CA PRO A 83 -14.46 -1.32 6.32
C PRO A 83 -13.88 -0.25 7.26
N SER A 84 -12.64 0.14 6.98
CA SER A 84 -11.99 1.29 7.62
C SER A 84 -12.15 2.54 6.76
N ASP A 85 -12.44 3.68 7.41
CA ASP A 85 -12.61 5.00 6.76
C ASP A 85 -13.45 4.93 5.47
N TRP A 86 -14.61 4.27 5.56
CA TRP A 86 -15.57 4.24 4.46
C TRP A 86 -16.17 5.64 4.26
N ARG A 87 -16.09 6.14 3.02
CA ARG A 87 -16.58 7.44 2.60
C ARG A 87 -17.39 7.32 1.31
N ASN A 88 -18.47 8.09 1.23
CA ASN A 88 -19.28 8.25 0.04
C ASN A 88 -19.67 9.72 -0.07
N ASP A 89 -19.34 10.37 -1.19
CA ASP A 89 -19.63 11.78 -1.44
C ASP A 89 -20.77 12.02 -2.45
N GLY A 90 -21.49 10.95 -2.80
CA GLY A 90 -22.56 10.94 -3.81
C GLY A 90 -22.07 10.76 -5.25
N THR A 91 -20.80 11.02 -5.54
CA THR A 91 -20.18 10.84 -6.86
C THR A 91 -19.15 9.72 -6.90
N ALA A 92 -18.53 9.47 -5.75
CA ALA A 92 -17.55 8.43 -5.55
C ALA A 92 -17.70 7.82 -4.16
N GLU A 93 -17.17 6.62 -4.03
CA GLU A 93 -17.12 5.88 -2.77
C GLU A 93 -15.75 5.24 -2.62
N SER A 94 -15.21 5.23 -1.40
CA SER A 94 -14.02 4.44 -1.12
C SER A 94 -14.01 3.91 0.29
N PHE A 95 -13.34 2.77 0.47
CA PHE A 95 -13.06 2.20 1.78
C PHE A 95 -11.68 1.55 1.78
N LYS A 96 -11.16 1.27 2.97
CA LYS A 96 -9.90 0.55 3.16
C LYS A 96 -10.16 -0.72 3.96
N MET A 97 -9.40 -1.76 3.70
CA MET A 97 -9.42 -2.95 4.53
C MET A 97 -8.85 -2.63 5.92
N CYS A 98 -9.40 -3.28 6.94
CA CYS A 98 -8.87 -3.17 8.29
C CYS A 98 -7.53 -3.92 8.44
N GLU A 99 -7.32 -4.98 7.67
CA GLU A 99 -6.08 -5.75 7.60
C GLU A 99 -4.94 -4.96 6.93
N ARG A 100 -3.70 -5.14 7.40
CA ARG A 100 -2.50 -4.51 6.82
C ARG A 100 -1.72 -5.56 6.05
N GLN A 101 -1.31 -5.20 4.84
CA GLN A 101 -0.41 -6.01 4.02
C GLN A 101 1.04 -5.86 4.51
N ALA A 102 1.46 -4.62 4.78
CA ALA A 102 2.81 -4.29 5.24
C ALA A 102 2.79 -2.91 5.91
N GLY A 103 3.19 -2.82 7.18
CA GLY A 103 3.18 -1.54 7.92
C GLY A 103 1.82 -0.85 7.85
N PHE A 104 1.74 0.35 7.26
CA PHE A 104 0.50 1.09 7.03
C PHE A 104 -0.20 0.78 5.70
N VAL A 105 0.39 -0.04 4.83
CA VAL A 105 -0.18 -0.41 3.54
C VAL A 105 -1.33 -1.40 3.72
N THR A 106 -2.45 -1.12 3.04
CA THR A 106 -3.66 -1.95 3.01
C THR A 106 -4.30 -1.90 1.63
N ALA A 107 -5.23 -2.82 1.35
CA ALA A 107 -6.07 -2.73 0.18
C ALA A 107 -7.08 -1.58 0.32
N ILE A 108 -7.18 -0.77 -0.72
CA ILE A 108 -8.09 0.37 -0.86
C ILE A 108 -8.98 0.10 -2.06
N TYR A 109 -10.28 0.25 -1.85
CA TYR A 109 -11.30 0.07 -2.88
C TYR A 109 -11.95 1.41 -3.19
N VAL A 110 -12.18 1.67 -4.47
CA VAL A 110 -12.80 2.91 -4.94
C VAL A 110 -13.87 2.59 -5.99
N HIS A 111 -15.06 3.12 -5.79
CA HIS A 111 -16.10 3.20 -6.81
C HIS A 111 -16.16 4.64 -7.33
N LEU A 112 -15.99 4.79 -8.65
CA LEU A 112 -15.99 6.07 -9.34
C LEU A 112 -16.66 5.93 -10.71
N GLU A 113 -17.68 6.75 -11.00
CA GLU A 113 -18.35 6.79 -12.30
C GLU A 113 -18.83 5.40 -12.81
N LYS A 114 -19.40 4.58 -11.92
CA LYS A 114 -19.86 3.20 -12.18
C LYS A 114 -18.75 2.18 -12.47
N ARG A 115 -17.51 2.52 -12.14
CA ARG A 115 -16.35 1.63 -12.25
C ARG A 115 -15.76 1.40 -10.87
N PHE A 116 -15.20 0.22 -10.66
CA PHE A 116 -14.70 -0.22 -9.37
C PHE A 116 -13.21 -0.52 -9.47
N PHE A 117 -12.44 -0.11 -8.48
CA PHE A 117 -10.99 -0.22 -8.50
C PHE A 117 -10.47 -0.72 -7.17
N GLU A 118 -9.33 -1.41 -7.23
CA GLU A 118 -8.54 -1.86 -6.08
C GLU A 118 -7.08 -1.43 -6.28
N PHE A 119 -6.43 -1.04 -5.19
CA PHE A 119 -4.98 -0.89 -5.11
C PHE A 119 -4.51 -1.00 -3.66
N TYR A 120 -3.20 -1.22 -3.48
CA TYR A 120 -2.57 -1.18 -2.17
C TYR A 120 -1.88 0.17 -1.97
N ASP A 121 -2.20 0.83 -0.86
CA ASP A 121 -1.53 2.07 -0.44
C ASP A 121 -1.69 2.27 1.08
N ASP A 122 -1.10 3.35 1.59
CA ASP A 122 -1.22 3.77 2.98
C ASP A 122 -2.69 3.93 3.40
N ILE A 123 -3.10 3.27 4.48
CA ILE A 123 -4.48 3.35 5.01
C ILE A 123 -4.91 4.80 5.29
N ARG A 124 -3.97 5.69 5.60
CA ARG A 124 -4.23 7.09 5.95
C ARG A 124 -4.54 7.95 4.72
N THR A 125 -4.42 7.40 3.51
CA THR A 125 -4.72 8.10 2.26
C THR A 125 -6.18 8.58 2.27
N PRO A 126 -6.43 9.90 2.23
CA PRO A 126 -7.79 10.44 2.27
C PRO A 126 -8.62 10.00 1.06
N HIS A 127 -9.94 9.93 1.22
CA HIS A 127 -10.88 9.59 0.14
C HIS A 127 -10.62 10.36 -1.16
N ALA A 128 -10.47 11.69 -1.08
CA ALA A 128 -10.24 12.52 -2.26
C ALA A 128 -8.95 12.14 -3.02
N GLU A 129 -7.87 11.79 -2.30
CA GLU A 129 -6.61 11.37 -2.92
C GLU A 129 -6.72 9.95 -3.49
N CYS A 130 -7.48 9.06 -2.86
CA CYS A 130 -7.78 7.74 -3.43
C CYS A 130 -8.48 7.89 -4.80
N CYS A 131 -9.53 8.73 -4.85
CA CYS A 131 -10.26 9.00 -6.09
C CYS A 131 -9.38 9.69 -7.14
N LYS A 132 -8.51 10.62 -6.73
CA LYS A 132 -7.55 11.27 -7.64
C LYS A 132 -6.55 10.28 -8.22
N ARG A 133 -5.99 9.39 -7.40
CA ARG A 133 -5.06 8.34 -7.86
C ARG A 133 -5.72 7.43 -8.89
N VAL A 134 -6.96 7.01 -8.65
CA VAL A 134 -7.73 6.22 -9.63
C VAL A 134 -7.89 7.00 -10.94
N ARG A 135 -8.35 8.26 -10.91
CA ARG A 135 -8.51 9.08 -12.14
C ARG A 135 -7.22 9.24 -12.94
N GLN A 136 -6.08 9.25 -12.27
CA GLN A 136 -4.75 9.40 -12.89
C GLN A 136 -4.13 8.06 -13.31
N SER A 137 -4.77 6.93 -12.99
CA SER A 137 -4.23 5.60 -13.28
C SER A 137 -4.42 5.19 -14.74
N PRO A 138 -3.51 4.35 -15.28
CA PRO A 138 -3.69 3.74 -16.60
C PRO A 138 -4.98 2.94 -16.72
N ALA A 139 -5.42 2.26 -15.64
CA ALA A 139 -6.65 1.48 -15.64
C ALA A 139 -7.89 2.35 -15.90
N TYR A 140 -7.92 3.58 -15.36
CA TYR A 140 -9.03 4.50 -15.60
C TYR A 140 -9.05 5.06 -17.02
N ALA A 141 -7.88 5.23 -17.65
CA ALA A 141 -7.79 5.72 -19.03
C ALA A 141 -8.33 4.70 -20.05
N LEU A 142 -8.43 3.42 -19.70
CA LEU A 142 -9.03 2.40 -20.56
C LEU A 142 -10.55 2.61 -20.69
N PRO A 143 -11.15 2.26 -21.84
CA PRO A 143 -12.60 2.20 -22.00
C PRO A 143 -13.24 1.35 -20.90
N ARG A 144 -14.49 1.66 -20.53
CA ARG A 144 -15.18 0.81 -19.55
C ARG A 144 -15.32 -0.58 -20.12
N LYS A 145 -15.15 -1.61 -19.30
CA LYS A 145 -15.40 -3.00 -19.72
C LYS A 145 -16.83 -3.20 -20.24
N SER A 146 -17.80 -2.41 -19.78
CA SER A 146 -19.18 -2.41 -20.29
C SER A 146 -19.35 -1.76 -21.67
N ASP A 147 -18.35 -1.02 -22.17
CA ASP A 147 -18.34 -0.41 -23.49
C ASP A 147 -17.73 -1.36 -24.55
N GLU A 148 -17.19 -2.52 -24.15
CA GLU A 148 -16.82 -3.58 -25.09
C GLU A 148 -18.10 -4.24 -25.65
N PRO A 149 -18.24 -4.37 -26.98
CA PRO A 149 -19.42 -5.01 -27.56
C PRO A 149 -19.51 -6.46 -27.03
N ASP A 150 -20.68 -6.86 -26.53
CA ASP A 150 -21.01 -8.22 -26.07
C ASP A 150 -20.46 -9.26 -27.07
N ALA A 151 -19.28 -9.80 -26.80
CA ALA A 151 -18.64 -10.81 -27.66
C ALA A 151 -19.27 -12.21 -27.47
N GLU A 152 -20.17 -12.38 -26.51
CA GLU A 152 -20.83 -13.65 -26.21
C GLU A 152 -22.35 -13.49 -26.04
N ARG A 153 -23.02 -13.22 -27.16
CA ARG A 153 -24.34 -13.79 -27.42
C ARG A 153 -24.29 -14.57 -28.73
N GLN A 154 -23.68 -15.75 -28.69
CA GLN A 154 -24.00 -16.78 -29.67
C GLN A 154 -25.11 -17.67 -29.09
N PRO A 155 -26.12 -18.02 -29.89
CA PRO A 155 -27.34 -18.68 -29.45
C PRO A 155 -27.12 -20.10 -28.91
#